data_AF-A0A928MQD0-F1
#
_entry.id   AF-A0A928MQD0-F1
#
_cell.length_a   1.000
_cell.length_b   1.000
_cell.length_c   1.000
_cell.angle_alpha   90.00
_cell.angle_beta   90.00
_cell.angle_gamma   90.00
#
_symmetry.space_group_name_H-M   'P 1'
#
loop_
_entity.id
_entity.type
_entity.pdbx_description
1 polymer ?
#
loop_
_entity_poly.entity_id
_entity_poly.type
_entity_poly.pdbx_seq_one_letter_code
_entity_poly.pdbx_strand_id
1 'polypeptide(L)'
;MKALIERNIPALPPMNTPEEARAAQKELYTLMQDCLYGVMPPAPEKVELSLLKENAADYGGKIVTRTYSVGFETEKGYFSFPFHYAAPAGKTKVPFFVHIDFEKESPNRLMPTEEIVDRGYGVAAFCYTDVSSDSADG
;
A
#
# COMPACT_ATOMS: atom_id res chain seq x y z
N MET A 1 20.77 1.59 -28.94
CA MET A 1 19.89 2.65 -29.49
C MET A 1 18.95 2.15 -30.58
N LYS A 2 19.41 1.39 -31.59
CA LYS A 2 18.56 0.81 -32.66
C LYS A 2 17.31 0.05 -32.14
N ALA A 3 17.48 -0.81 -31.15
CA ALA A 3 16.40 -1.63 -30.58
C ALA A 3 15.30 -0.86 -29.81
N LEU A 4 15.55 0.39 -29.38
CA LEU A 4 14.54 1.23 -28.74
C LEU A 4 13.71 1.98 -29.79
N ILE A 5 14.33 2.36 -30.91
CA ILE A 5 13.66 3.02 -32.05
C ILE A 5 12.66 2.06 -32.71
N GLU A 6 13.00 0.77 -32.80
CA GLU A 6 12.12 -0.28 -33.34
C GLU A 6 10.88 -0.55 -32.48
N ARG A 7 10.91 -0.19 -31.18
CA ARG A 7 9.79 -0.39 -30.24
C ARG A 7 8.76 0.75 -30.24
N ASN A 8 9.02 1.83 -30.98
CA ASN A 8 8.14 3.00 -31.10
C ASN A 8 7.60 3.50 -29.74
N ILE A 9 8.49 3.66 -28.76
CA ILE A 9 8.10 4.08 -27.40
C ILE A 9 7.59 5.52 -27.48
N PRO A 10 6.38 5.80 -26.97
CA PRO A 10 5.82 7.15 -26.99
C PRO A 10 6.72 8.10 -26.18
N ALA A 11 6.87 9.32 -26.69
CA ALA A 11 7.53 10.38 -25.94
C ALA A 11 6.69 10.74 -24.71
N LEU A 12 7.35 11.04 -23.59
CA LEU A 12 6.66 11.57 -22.42
C LEU A 12 6.20 13.00 -22.70
N PRO A 13 5.06 13.44 -22.13
CA PRO A 13 4.69 14.85 -22.13
C PRO A 13 5.78 15.72 -21.49
N PRO A 14 5.85 17.03 -21.81
CA PRO A 14 6.81 17.94 -21.19
C PRO A 14 6.59 18.05 -19.67
N MET A 15 7.68 18.11 -18.91
CA MET A 15 7.67 18.18 -17.44
C MET A 15 8.77 19.11 -16.91
N ASN A 16 9.10 20.19 -17.65
CA ASN A 16 10.21 21.07 -17.29
C ASN A 16 9.85 22.04 -16.16
N THR A 17 8.55 22.24 -15.93
CA THR A 17 8.03 23.06 -14.84
C THR A 17 7.07 22.25 -13.96
N PRO A 18 6.82 22.67 -12.70
CA PRO A 18 5.83 22.01 -11.85
C PRO A 18 4.41 22.01 -12.43
N GLU A 19 4.05 23.02 -13.22
CA GLU A 19 2.74 23.10 -13.87
C GLU A 19 2.64 22.10 -15.03
N GLU A 20 3.66 22.04 -15.89
CA GLU A 20 3.77 21.03 -16.94
C GLU A 20 3.75 19.62 -16.35
N ALA A 21 4.48 19.37 -15.27
CA ALA A 21 4.51 18.07 -14.59
C ALA A 21 3.13 17.65 -14.05
N ARG A 22 2.34 18.58 -13.51
CA ARG A 22 0.97 18.31 -13.04
C ARG A 22 0.02 18.02 -14.21
N ALA A 23 0.15 18.75 -15.31
CA ALA A 23 -0.63 18.49 -16.52
C ALA A 23 -0.30 17.12 -17.12
N ALA A 24 1.00 16.81 -17.25
CA ALA A 24 1.49 15.51 -17.70
C ALA A 24 1.03 14.36 -16.79
N GLN A 25 1.08 14.54 -15.47
CA GLN A 25 0.58 13.55 -14.51
C GLN A 25 -0.90 13.23 -14.75
N LYS A 26 -1.73 14.26 -14.96
CA LYS A 26 -3.16 14.08 -15.22
C LYS A 26 -3.41 13.31 -16.51
N GLU A 27 -2.72 13.66 -17.59
CA GLU A 27 -2.81 12.97 -18.87
C GLU A 27 -2.41 11.49 -18.75
N LEU A 28 -1.27 11.22 -18.10
CA LEU A 28 -0.79 9.87 -17.89
C LEU A 28 -1.75 9.08 -17.00
N TYR A 29 -2.32 9.67 -15.94
CA TYR A 29 -3.31 8.99 -15.11
C TYR A 29 -4.58 8.61 -15.86
N THR A 30 -5.08 9.47 -16.75
CA THR A 30 -6.21 9.12 -17.61
C THR A 30 -5.84 7.96 -18.53
N LEU A 31 -4.70 8.01 -19.20
CA LEU A 31 -4.24 6.93 -20.09
C LEU A 31 -4.09 5.60 -19.34
N MET A 32 -3.45 5.61 -18.17
CA MET A 32 -3.23 4.41 -17.36
C MET A 32 -4.55 3.80 -16.86
N GLN A 33 -5.53 4.62 -16.49
CA GLN A 33 -6.85 4.15 -16.07
C GLN A 33 -7.64 3.57 -17.25
N ASP A 34 -7.65 4.25 -18.40
CA ASP A 34 -8.45 3.84 -19.54
C ASP A 34 -7.89 2.60 -20.25
N CYS A 35 -6.57 2.41 -20.21
CA CYS A 35 -5.90 1.40 -21.02
C CYS A 35 -5.25 0.24 -20.24
N LEU A 36 -4.96 0.38 -18.94
CA LEU A 36 -4.17 -0.61 -18.20
C LEU A 36 -4.83 -1.08 -16.90
N TYR A 37 -5.10 -0.17 -15.98
CA TYR A 37 -5.48 -0.55 -14.60
C TYR A 37 -6.97 -0.45 -14.30
N GLY A 38 -7.76 0.15 -15.21
CA GLY A 38 -9.15 0.48 -14.96
C GLY A 38 -9.31 1.81 -14.21
N VAL A 39 -10.55 2.29 -14.14
CA VAL A 39 -10.90 3.55 -13.48
C VAL A 39 -10.89 3.37 -11.96
N MET A 40 -10.13 4.21 -11.27
CA MET A 40 -10.09 4.20 -9.81
C MET A 40 -11.41 4.75 -9.26
N PRO A 41 -12.11 4.01 -8.38
CA PRO A 41 -13.33 4.51 -7.75
C PRO A 41 -13.02 5.74 -6.86
N PRO A 42 -14.02 6.58 -6.56
CA PRO A 42 -13.83 7.69 -5.63
C PRO A 42 -13.38 7.18 -4.26
N ALA A 43 -12.61 8.00 -3.54
CA ALA A 43 -12.23 7.68 -2.17
C ALA A 43 -13.47 7.49 -1.29
N PRO A 44 -13.49 6.51 -0.37
CA PRO A 44 -14.62 6.29 0.51
C PRO A 44 -14.83 7.50 1.43
N GLU A 45 -16.09 7.82 1.73
CA GLU A 45 -16.44 8.95 2.61
C GLU A 45 -15.91 8.78 4.04
N LYS A 46 -15.86 7.52 4.51
CA LYS A 46 -15.44 7.16 5.85
C LYS A 46 -14.64 5.86 5.81
N VAL A 47 -13.55 5.86 6.58
CA VAL A 47 -12.74 4.67 6.86
C VAL A 47 -12.79 4.40 8.35
N GLU A 48 -13.05 3.15 8.71
CA GLU A 48 -13.13 2.68 10.08
C GLU A 48 -11.97 1.74 10.40
N LEU A 49 -11.42 1.88 11.61
CA LEU A 49 -10.33 1.05 12.10
C LEU A 49 -10.76 0.37 13.39
N SER A 50 -10.69 -0.97 13.40
CA SER A 50 -10.99 -1.78 14.58
C SER A 50 -9.75 -2.56 14.99
N LEU A 51 -9.30 -2.40 16.24
CA LEU A 51 -8.18 -3.19 16.77
C LEU A 51 -8.63 -4.63 16.99
N LEU A 52 -7.99 -5.59 16.32
CA LEU A 52 -8.28 -7.02 16.46
C LEU A 52 -7.34 -7.69 17.46
N LYS A 53 -6.06 -7.31 17.45
CA LYS A 53 -5.02 -7.89 18.31
C LYS A 53 -3.95 -6.85 18.61
N GLU A 54 -3.42 -6.87 19.82
CA GLU A 54 -2.25 -6.09 20.22
C GLU A 54 -1.29 -6.98 21.02
N ASN A 55 0.01 -6.82 20.75
CA ASN A 55 1.09 -7.27 21.61
C ASN A 55 2.01 -6.09 21.89
N ALA A 56 2.03 -5.64 23.14
CA ALA A 56 2.77 -4.46 23.56
C ALA A 56 4.27 -4.73 23.81
N ALA A 57 4.71 -5.99 23.81
CA ALA A 57 6.07 -6.39 24.15
C ALA A 57 6.61 -7.49 23.22
N ASP A 58 6.40 -7.34 21.93
CA ASP A 58 6.92 -8.25 20.92
C ASP A 58 8.44 -8.05 20.72
N TYR A 59 9.12 -9.06 20.18
CA TYR A 59 10.58 -9.03 19.94
C TYR A 59 11.41 -8.61 21.16
N GLY A 60 11.15 -9.28 22.29
CA GLY A 60 11.84 -8.97 23.55
C GLY A 60 11.49 -7.59 24.12
N GLY A 61 10.29 -7.07 23.82
CA GLY A 61 9.80 -5.80 24.35
C GLY A 61 10.16 -4.57 23.52
N LYS A 62 10.87 -4.73 22.41
CA LYS A 62 11.30 -3.61 21.55
C LYS A 62 10.21 -3.13 20.62
N ILE A 63 9.25 -3.99 20.28
CA ILE A 63 8.27 -3.75 19.22
C ILE A 63 6.87 -3.91 19.77
N VAL A 64 6.00 -2.97 19.40
CA VAL A 64 4.55 -3.10 19.58
C VAL A 64 3.96 -3.57 18.26
N THR A 65 3.34 -4.75 18.25
CA THR A 65 2.65 -5.29 17.08
C THR A 65 1.13 -5.21 17.29
N ARG A 66 0.42 -4.79 16.25
CA ARG A 66 -1.04 -4.65 16.24
C ARG A 66 -1.59 -5.26 14.97
N THR A 67 -2.77 -5.83 15.06
CA THR A 67 -3.57 -6.21 13.89
C THR A 67 -4.85 -5.41 13.94
N TYR A 68 -5.14 -4.68 12.89
CA TYR A 68 -6.35 -3.90 12.72
C TYR A 68 -7.19 -4.50 11.60
N SER A 69 -8.51 -4.37 11.68
CA SER A 69 -9.39 -4.43 10.52
C SER A 69 -9.60 -3.00 10.03
N VAL A 70 -9.36 -2.76 8.74
CA VAL A 70 -9.78 -1.53 8.06
C VAL A 70 -11.03 -1.83 7.26
N GLY A 71 -12.05 -0.99 7.39
CA GLY A 71 -13.31 -1.16 6.67
C GLY A 71 -13.89 0.16 6.18
N PHE A 72 -14.63 0.09 5.07
CA PHE A 72 -15.27 1.22 4.42
C PHE A 72 -16.42 0.77 3.53
N GLU A 73 -17.36 1.68 3.27
CA GLU A 73 -18.47 1.45 2.34
C GLU A 73 -17.99 1.51 0.89
N THR A 74 -18.52 0.61 0.07
CA THR A 74 -18.36 0.62 -1.39
C THR A 74 -19.74 0.65 -2.05
N GLU A 75 -19.80 0.91 -3.35
CA GLU A 75 -21.07 0.84 -4.11
C GLU A 75 -21.76 -0.53 -4.02
N LYS A 76 -20.98 -1.60 -3.78
CA LYS A 76 -21.48 -2.99 -3.67
C LYS A 76 -21.65 -3.45 -2.21
N GLY A 77 -21.51 -2.55 -1.25
CA GLY A 77 -21.64 -2.80 0.19
C GLY A 77 -20.34 -2.64 0.97
N TYR A 78 -20.39 -2.95 2.27
CA TYR A 78 -19.27 -2.80 3.18
C TYR A 78 -18.13 -3.76 2.84
N PHE A 79 -16.92 -3.23 2.74
CA PHE A 79 -15.70 -4.00 2.51
C PHE A 79 -14.74 -3.82 3.68
N SER A 80 -14.05 -4.89 4.08
CA SER A 80 -13.03 -4.81 5.13
C SER A 80 -11.95 -5.87 4.98
N PHE A 81 -10.73 -5.53 5.39
CA PHE A 81 -9.60 -6.45 5.40
C PHE A 81 -8.65 -6.17 6.59
N PRO A 82 -7.90 -7.17 7.07
CA PRO A 82 -6.93 -6.97 8.13
C PRO A 82 -5.62 -6.38 7.62
N PHE A 83 -4.93 -5.62 8.47
CA PHE A 83 -3.52 -5.29 8.29
C PHE A 83 -2.76 -5.39 9.62
N HIS A 84 -1.49 -5.74 9.52
CA HIS A 84 -0.54 -5.80 10.63
C HIS A 84 0.26 -4.51 10.69
N TYR A 85 0.48 -4.00 11.89
CA TYR A 85 1.28 -2.82 12.16
C TYR A 85 2.31 -3.13 13.23
N ALA A 86 3.59 -2.88 12.93
CA ALA A 86 4.69 -3.02 13.86
C ALA A 86 5.41 -1.68 14.00
N ALA A 87 5.72 -1.27 15.23
CA ALA A 87 6.42 -0.03 15.51
C ALA A 87 7.30 -0.12 16.76
N PRO A 88 8.33 0.73 16.89
CA PRO A 88 9.16 0.78 18.08
C PRO A 88 8.32 1.06 19.34
N ALA A 89 8.54 0.28 20.39
CA ALA A 89 7.88 0.48 21.68
C ALA A 89 8.23 1.84 22.29
N GLY A 90 7.25 2.46 22.96
CA GLY A 90 7.43 3.75 23.63
C GLY A 90 7.58 4.97 22.71
N LYS A 91 7.57 4.80 21.39
CA LYS A 91 7.57 5.91 20.43
C LYS A 91 6.15 6.22 19.95
N THR A 92 5.86 7.51 19.80
CA THR A 92 4.61 7.99 19.19
C THR A 92 4.94 8.69 17.87
N LYS A 93 4.05 8.58 16.88
CA LYS A 93 4.21 9.17 15.53
C LYS A 93 5.51 8.79 14.83
N VAL A 94 5.69 7.49 14.58
CA VAL A 94 6.82 6.99 13.80
C VAL A 94 6.51 7.06 12.29
N PRO A 95 7.45 7.49 11.43
CA PRO A 95 7.31 7.28 9.99
C PRO A 95 7.24 5.78 9.72
N PHE A 96 6.43 5.36 8.76
CA PHE A 96 6.24 3.94 8.47
C PHE A 96 6.19 3.66 6.98
N PHE A 97 6.50 2.42 6.64
CA PHE A 97 6.35 1.87 5.29
C PHE A 97 5.03 1.11 5.20
N VAL A 98 4.39 1.17 4.02
CA VAL A 98 3.24 0.31 3.69
C VAL A 98 3.74 -0.79 2.76
N HIS A 99 3.43 -2.04 3.07
CA HIS A 99 3.77 -3.20 2.27
C HIS A 99 2.53 -4.00 1.91
N ILE A 100 2.35 -4.26 0.62
CA ILE A 100 1.38 -5.23 0.13
C ILE A 100 2.12 -6.57 0.04
N ASP A 101 1.77 -7.47 0.93
CA ASP A 101 2.45 -8.76 1.13
C ASP A 101 1.76 -9.89 0.38
N PHE A 102 2.48 -10.98 0.15
CA PHE A 102 1.95 -12.24 -0.38
C PHE A 102 1.49 -13.19 0.72
N GLU A 103 1.99 -13.04 1.94
CA GLU A 103 1.67 -13.91 3.08
C GLU A 103 0.70 -13.19 4.04
N LYS A 104 -0.29 -13.91 4.58
CA LYS A 104 -1.26 -13.36 5.57
C LYS A 104 -0.68 -13.23 6.96
N GLU A 105 0.43 -13.92 7.23
CA GLU A 105 1.06 -13.90 8.54
C GLU A 105 2.08 -12.77 8.60
N SER A 106 2.11 -12.08 9.74
CA SER A 106 3.15 -11.13 10.10
C SER A 106 3.59 -11.41 11.53
N PRO A 107 4.90 -11.52 11.80
CA PRO A 107 6.01 -11.36 10.84
C PRO A 107 6.18 -12.53 9.86
N ASN A 108 6.85 -12.27 8.74
CA ASN A 108 7.20 -13.28 7.75
C ASN A 108 8.62 -13.08 7.19
N ARG A 109 9.07 -14.00 6.34
CA ARG A 109 10.43 -14.01 5.77
C ARG A 109 10.68 -12.95 4.70
N LEU A 110 9.63 -12.37 4.11
CA LEU A 110 9.73 -11.41 3.01
C LEU A 110 9.85 -9.96 3.52
N MET A 111 9.35 -9.71 4.74
CA MET A 111 9.36 -8.39 5.35
C MET A 111 10.31 -8.33 6.56
N PRO A 112 11.48 -7.67 6.46
CA PRO A 112 12.47 -7.52 7.55
C PRO A 112 11.97 -6.52 8.62
N THR A 113 10.95 -6.95 9.37
CA THR A 113 10.22 -6.10 10.33
C THR A 113 11.14 -5.62 11.45
N GLU A 114 11.97 -6.52 11.99
CA GLU A 114 12.89 -6.19 13.09
C GLU A 114 13.92 -5.14 12.65
N GLU A 115 14.55 -5.29 11.48
CA GLU A 115 15.58 -4.37 10.99
C GLU A 115 15.04 -2.99 10.60
N ILE A 116 13.78 -2.90 10.18
CA ILE A 116 13.11 -1.62 9.91
C ILE A 116 12.76 -0.93 11.23
N VAL A 117 12.21 -1.69 12.18
CA VAL A 117 11.80 -1.15 13.49
C VAL A 117 13.01 -0.74 14.34
N ASP A 118 14.10 -1.49 14.31
CA ASP A 118 15.36 -1.13 14.98
C ASP A 118 15.95 0.19 14.45
N ARG A 119 15.67 0.55 13.19
CA ARG A 119 16.03 1.87 12.61
C ARG A 119 15.05 2.99 12.98
N GLY A 120 14.00 2.71 13.75
CA GLY A 120 13.05 3.69 14.25
C GLY A 120 11.83 3.94 13.36
N TYR A 121 11.60 3.08 12.37
CA TYR A 121 10.44 3.16 11.47
C TYR A 121 9.36 2.15 11.87
N GLY A 122 8.11 2.43 11.51
CA GLY A 122 7.04 1.44 11.55
C GLY A 122 6.91 0.68 10.23
N VAL A 123 6.16 -0.40 10.24
CA VAL A 123 5.70 -1.12 9.04
C VAL A 123 4.22 -1.42 9.20
N ALA A 124 3.43 -1.09 8.18
CA ALA A 124 2.07 -1.57 8.00
C ALA A 124 2.06 -2.55 6.82
N ALA A 125 1.58 -3.77 7.02
CA ALA A 125 1.55 -4.80 5.98
C ALA A 125 0.20 -5.52 5.94
N PHE A 126 -0.29 -5.84 4.74
CA PHE A 126 -1.49 -6.66 4.55
C PHE A 126 -1.32 -7.56 3.33
N CYS A 127 -1.99 -8.71 3.32
CA CYS A 127 -1.94 -9.62 2.19
C CYS A 127 -2.82 -9.11 1.05
N TYR A 128 -2.28 -9.06 -0.18
CA TYR A 128 -3.04 -8.60 -1.35
C TYR A 128 -4.34 -9.40 -1.58
N THR A 129 -4.33 -10.71 -1.27
CA THR A 129 -5.52 -11.57 -1.42
C THR A 129 -6.64 -11.27 -0.43
N ASP A 130 -6.39 -10.50 0.63
CA ASP A 130 -7.45 -10.00 1.49
C ASP A 130 -8.15 -8.77 0.89
N VAL A 131 -7.55 -8.13 -0.12
CA VAL A 131 -8.14 -7.00 -0.86
C VAL A 131 -8.78 -7.45 -2.17
N SER A 132 -8.07 -8.26 -2.95
CA SER A 132 -8.57 -8.80 -4.22
C SER A 132 -7.98 -10.18 -4.47
N SER A 133 -8.81 -11.14 -4.85
CA SER A 133 -8.38 -12.51 -5.14
C SER A 133 -7.46 -12.57 -6.35
N ASP A 134 -6.35 -13.30 -6.25
CA ASP A 134 -5.45 -13.59 -7.39
C ASP A 134 -5.95 -14.80 -8.20
N SER A 135 -7.15 -14.66 -8.74
CA SER A 135 -7.80 -15.69 -9.56
C SER A 135 -8.29 -15.07 -10.86
N ALA A 136 -8.33 -15.89 -11.92
CA ALA A 136 -8.75 -15.45 -13.25
C ALA A 136 -10.22 -15.02 -13.36
N ASP A 137 -11.03 -15.22 -12.31
CA ASP A 137 -12.48 -14.99 -12.29
C ASP A 137 -12.87 -13.68 -11.57
N GLY A 138 -12.08 -12.61 -11.77
CA GLY A 138 -12.33 -11.28 -11.18
C GLY A 138 -13.70 -10.68 -11.48
#